data_AF-A0A6N1WZK6-F1
#
_entry.id   AF-A0A6N1WZK6-F1
#
_cell.length_a   1.000
_cell.length_b   1.000
_cell.length_c   1.000
_cell.angle_alpha   90.00
_cell.angle_beta   90.00
_cell.angle_gamma   90.00
#
_symmetry.space_group_name_H-M   'P 1'
#
loop_
_entity.id
_entity.type
_entity.pdbx_description
1 polymer ?
#
loop_
_entity_poly.entity_id
_entity_poly.type
_entity_poly.pdbx_seq_one_letter_code
_entity_poly.pdbx_strand_id
1 'polypeptide(L)'
;MALRIGPTAALLLALLLAACARGPDTRALEADVRQRLDAALPAGTLQLQALQRRGSQDDAKAPPGETRRVVYFDADLQLARDYDFGAWDAAGVAGLVSALGTGPKGLTGIRSGGNQAGDVLRAHGSALYRRAGEGWEAVAPQGFSAPGAPGFAAEAPRPPEERLLEAMRSVVANAPPETSPATREAIVQELENAHAALRARLARVARGYAIAAGPASGQYLRFAQALGQGSQRTEALVTAGGEENIRLVREGRAPLGLAQGDSAWWAFRGEGPFAQEGAWTTLRAIGSLYPEAVHVLVRREAGLRSVADLAGKRVAVGQPGAASRTTALAVLQAHGVDESRLSAVLDLAPDAALRALRDGAADALVQVIGFPADSIRGAVAELGLQLLPLEARVVRDLAARNPAWYPLALPAGTYAGQSAELQTLATSAVLLAAGDLTDAEVAAITRWVYAPGSDLVVRGSVQGAQISAAQARQGLAVPQHAAAARVLESLATPAR
;
A
#
# COMPACT_ATOMS: atom_id res chain seq x y z
N MET A 1 -49.42 0.91 -48.07
CA MET A 1 -49.82 2.13 -47.35
C MET A 1 -48.65 2.54 -46.46
N ALA A 2 -47.71 3.33 -47.00
CA ALA A 2 -46.49 3.72 -46.29
C ALA A 2 -46.78 5.00 -45.48
N LEU A 3 -46.75 4.91 -44.14
CA LEU A 3 -46.89 6.07 -43.28
C LEU A 3 -45.70 7.01 -43.50
N ARG A 4 -45.95 8.18 -44.09
CA ARG A 4 -45.01 9.31 -44.11
C ARG A 4 -45.00 9.95 -42.73
N ILE A 5 -43.91 9.76 -42.00
CA ILE A 5 -43.63 10.49 -40.76
C ILE A 5 -43.22 11.91 -41.16
N GLY A 6 -44.02 12.91 -40.77
CA GLY A 6 -43.76 14.31 -41.08
C GLY A 6 -42.51 14.85 -40.34
N PRO A 7 -41.88 15.93 -40.84
CA PRO A 7 -40.64 16.48 -40.28
C PRO A 7 -40.78 16.91 -38.81
N THR A 8 -41.98 17.29 -38.36
CA THR A 8 -42.31 17.58 -36.96
C THR A 8 -42.31 16.33 -36.06
N ALA A 9 -42.79 15.19 -36.57
CA ALA A 9 -42.74 13.92 -35.85
C ALA A 9 -41.31 13.36 -35.79
N ALA A 10 -40.49 13.60 -36.83
CA ALA A 10 -39.06 13.30 -36.81
C ALA A 10 -38.28 14.22 -35.86
N LEU A 11 -38.65 15.52 -35.75
CA LEU A 11 -38.09 16.44 -34.76
C LEU A 11 -38.47 16.05 -33.33
N LEU A 12 -39.72 15.64 -33.10
CA LEU A 12 -40.19 15.13 -31.81
C LEU A 12 -39.52 13.80 -31.44
N LEU A 13 -39.28 12.90 -32.41
CA LEU A 13 -38.55 11.64 -32.18
C LEU A 13 -37.04 11.90 -31.93
N ALA A 14 -36.45 12.91 -32.58
CA ALA A 14 -35.07 13.35 -32.33
C ALA A 14 -34.92 14.09 -30.98
N LEU A 15 -35.94 14.84 -30.56
CA LEU A 15 -36.01 15.46 -29.23
C LEU A 15 -36.28 14.42 -28.13
N LEU A 16 -37.04 13.36 -28.41
CA LEU A 16 -37.26 12.23 -27.50
C LEU A 16 -36.03 11.32 -27.40
N LEU A 17 -35.22 11.19 -28.46
CA LEU A 17 -33.91 10.51 -28.42
C LEU A 17 -32.80 11.36 -27.75
N ALA A 18 -33.02 12.66 -27.58
CA ALA A 18 -32.17 13.55 -26.77
C ALA A 18 -32.56 13.59 -25.28
N ALA A 19 -33.75 13.06 -24.92
CA ALA A 19 -34.30 13.07 -23.57
C ALA A 19 -34.04 11.79 -22.75
N CYS A 20 -33.18 10.88 -23.23
CA CYS A 20 -32.55 9.92 -22.32
C CYS A 20 -31.58 10.72 -21.45
N ALA A 21 -31.97 11.04 -20.21
CA ALA A 21 -31.25 11.90 -19.27
C ALA A 21 -29.77 11.50 -19.14
N ARG A 22 -28.94 12.09 -20.01
CA ARG A 22 -27.49 12.05 -19.94
C ARG A 22 -27.13 12.72 -18.62
N GLY A 23 -26.10 12.22 -17.94
CA GLY A 23 -25.53 12.88 -16.75
C GLY A 23 -25.18 14.36 -17.01
N PRO A 24 -24.50 15.05 -16.08
CA PRO A 24 -24.12 16.44 -16.28
C PRO A 24 -23.41 16.66 -17.62
N ASP A 25 -23.59 17.85 -18.18
CA ASP A 25 -22.91 18.25 -19.41
C ASP A 25 -21.39 18.38 -19.21
N THR A 26 -20.65 18.51 -20.30
CA THR A 26 -19.18 18.55 -20.25
C THR A 26 -18.66 19.75 -19.45
N ARG A 27 -19.35 20.90 -19.44
CA ARG A 27 -18.89 22.09 -18.70
C ARG A 27 -19.09 21.91 -17.20
N ALA A 28 -20.22 21.35 -16.79
CA ALA A 28 -20.49 21.02 -15.40
C ALA A 28 -19.51 19.97 -14.87
N LEU A 29 -19.21 18.95 -15.68
CA LEU A 29 -18.18 17.95 -15.37
C LEU A 29 -16.79 18.59 -15.23
N GLU A 30 -16.41 19.49 -16.13
CA GLU A 30 -15.12 20.18 -16.08
C GLU A 30 -14.98 21.07 -14.85
N ALA A 31 -16.03 21.82 -14.49
CA ALA A 31 -16.06 22.63 -13.28
C ALA A 31 -15.92 21.79 -12.01
N ASP A 32 -16.64 20.66 -11.93
CA ASP A 32 -16.57 19.72 -10.80
C ASP A 32 -15.17 19.10 -10.67
N VAL A 33 -14.57 18.65 -11.77
CA VAL A 33 -13.20 18.10 -11.77
C VAL A 33 -12.19 19.15 -11.30
N ARG A 34 -12.28 20.41 -11.77
CA ARG A 34 -11.41 21.49 -11.29
C ARG A 34 -11.58 21.73 -9.79
N GLN A 35 -12.81 21.83 -9.31
CA GLN A 35 -13.09 22.03 -7.89
C GLN A 35 -12.53 20.90 -7.02
N ARG A 36 -12.63 19.65 -7.47
CA ARG A 36 -12.08 18.49 -6.76
C ARG A 36 -10.55 18.51 -6.74
N LEU A 37 -9.91 18.90 -7.84
CA LEU A 37 -8.45 19.05 -7.91
C LEU A 37 -7.96 20.16 -6.97
N ASP A 38 -8.64 21.31 -6.96
CA ASP A 38 -8.33 22.44 -6.07
C ASP A 38 -8.54 22.10 -4.59
N ALA A 39 -9.49 21.21 -4.28
CA ALA A 39 -9.71 20.72 -2.92
C ALA A 39 -8.70 19.63 -2.50
N ALA A 40 -8.14 18.89 -3.46
CA ALA A 40 -7.27 17.75 -3.19
C ALA A 40 -5.79 18.08 -3.18
N LEU A 41 -5.38 19.19 -3.82
CA LEU A 41 -4.00 19.61 -3.93
C LEU A 41 -3.88 21.09 -3.56
N PRO A 42 -2.69 21.56 -3.11
CA PRO A 42 -2.52 22.97 -2.85
C PRO A 42 -2.74 23.79 -4.12
N ALA A 43 -3.35 24.97 -3.97
CA ALA A 43 -3.72 25.85 -5.08
C ALA A 43 -2.54 26.11 -6.03
N GLY A 44 -2.81 26.07 -7.34
CA GLY A 44 -1.80 26.30 -8.38
C GLY A 44 -0.81 25.16 -8.58
N THR A 45 -1.10 23.94 -8.09
CA THR A 45 -0.26 22.77 -8.37
C THR A 45 -0.50 22.22 -9.78
N LEU A 46 -1.77 22.06 -10.17
CA LEU A 46 -2.16 21.52 -11.48
C LEU A 46 -3.12 22.45 -12.20
N GLN A 47 -3.05 22.44 -13.53
CA GLN A 47 -3.99 23.07 -14.43
C GLN A 47 -4.65 22.00 -15.31
N LEU A 48 -5.98 21.92 -15.29
CA LEU A 48 -6.73 21.09 -16.21
C LEU A 48 -6.64 21.69 -17.62
N GLN A 49 -5.81 21.11 -18.49
CA GLN A 49 -5.62 21.58 -19.86
C GLN A 49 -6.74 21.11 -20.79
N ALA A 50 -7.10 19.83 -20.66
CA ALA A 50 -8.14 19.23 -21.49
C ALA A 50 -8.95 18.23 -20.67
N LEU A 51 -10.25 18.19 -20.93
CA LEU A 51 -11.15 17.15 -20.44
C LEU A 51 -12.04 16.66 -21.57
N GLN A 52 -12.00 15.35 -21.83
CA GLN A 52 -12.84 14.70 -22.82
C GLN A 52 -13.81 13.74 -22.15
N ARG A 53 -15.11 14.09 -22.14
CA ARG A 53 -16.17 13.19 -21.71
C ARG A 53 -16.25 11.97 -22.64
N ARG A 54 -16.12 10.77 -22.08
CA ARG A 54 -16.15 9.49 -22.83
C ARG A 54 -17.52 8.84 -22.85
N GLY A 55 -18.32 9.04 -21.82
CA GLY A 55 -19.66 8.46 -21.73
C GLY A 55 -20.25 8.53 -20.34
N SER A 56 -21.42 7.95 -20.17
CA SER A 56 -22.05 7.80 -18.86
C SER A 56 -22.89 6.54 -18.80
N GLN A 57 -22.97 5.92 -17.63
CA GLN A 57 -23.81 4.74 -17.37
C GLN A 57 -24.65 4.94 -16.09
N ASP A 58 -25.72 4.15 -15.96
CA ASP A 58 -26.44 4.03 -14.69
C ASP A 58 -25.52 3.45 -13.61
N ASP A 59 -25.62 3.97 -12.38
CA ASP A 59 -24.97 3.37 -11.22
C ASP A 59 -25.77 2.16 -10.75
N ALA A 60 -25.26 0.97 -11.01
CA ALA A 60 -25.90 -0.29 -10.61
C ALA A 60 -26.04 -0.45 -9.08
N LYS A 61 -25.31 0.35 -8.30
CA LYS A 61 -25.36 0.38 -6.83
C LYS A 61 -26.18 1.56 -6.29
N ALA A 62 -26.98 2.21 -7.14
CA ALA A 62 -27.84 3.30 -6.68
C ALA A 62 -28.80 2.80 -5.59
N PRO A 63 -28.92 3.51 -4.44
CA PRO A 63 -29.92 3.20 -3.44
C PRO A 63 -31.33 3.20 -4.04
N PRO A 64 -32.26 2.39 -3.52
CA PRO A 64 -33.65 2.40 -3.97
C PRO A 64 -34.24 3.82 -3.93
N GLY A 65 -34.79 4.28 -5.05
CA GLY A 65 -35.37 5.62 -5.18
C GLY A 65 -34.38 6.72 -5.60
N GLU A 66 -33.09 6.44 -5.70
CA GLU A 66 -32.11 7.39 -6.25
C GLU A 66 -31.79 7.10 -7.71
N THR A 67 -31.77 8.15 -8.55
CA THR A 67 -31.19 8.06 -9.90
C THR A 67 -29.74 8.53 -9.84
N ARG A 68 -28.80 7.60 -10.04
CA ARG A 68 -27.35 7.89 -10.06
C ARG A 68 -26.72 7.54 -11.40
N ARG A 69 -25.70 8.32 -11.79
CA ARG A 69 -24.95 8.14 -13.05
C ARG A 69 -23.46 8.21 -12.79
N VAL A 70 -22.71 7.27 -13.35
CA VAL A 70 -21.25 7.34 -13.45
C VAL A 70 -20.90 7.98 -14.80
N VAL A 71 -20.10 9.04 -14.79
CA VAL A 71 -19.62 9.73 -15.99
C VAL A 71 -18.11 9.47 -16.13
N TYR A 72 -17.69 8.97 -17.29
CA TYR A 72 -16.29 8.66 -17.59
C TYR A 72 -15.64 9.77 -18.41
N PHE A 73 -14.38 10.07 -18.13
CA PHE A 73 -13.64 11.11 -18.83
C PHE A 73 -12.14 10.82 -18.91
N ASP A 74 -11.51 11.39 -19.93
CA ASP A 74 -10.05 11.52 -20.03
C ASP A 74 -9.67 12.96 -19.68
N ALA A 75 -8.58 13.15 -18.94
CA ALA A 75 -8.09 14.48 -18.56
C ALA A 75 -6.57 14.59 -18.70
N ASP A 76 -6.12 15.71 -19.26
CA ASP A 76 -4.72 16.12 -19.30
C ASP A 76 -4.50 17.25 -18.28
N LEU A 77 -3.59 17.02 -17.34
CA LEU A 77 -3.29 17.92 -16.22
C LEU A 77 -1.84 18.37 -16.34
N GLN A 78 -1.61 19.67 -16.53
CA GLN A 78 -0.25 20.21 -16.55
C GLN A 78 0.17 20.68 -15.16
N LEU A 79 1.37 20.34 -14.73
CA LEU A 79 1.98 20.91 -13.53
C LEU A 79 2.35 22.36 -13.77
N ALA A 80 1.86 23.24 -12.90
CA ALA A 80 2.23 24.66 -12.94
C ALA A 80 3.49 24.97 -12.12
N ARG A 81 3.95 24.03 -11.30
CA ARG A 81 5.16 24.11 -10.46
C ARG A 81 5.71 22.71 -10.18
N ASP A 82 6.96 22.63 -9.75
CA ASP A 82 7.55 21.39 -9.26
C ASP A 82 6.73 20.85 -8.08
N TYR A 83 6.45 19.55 -8.07
CA TYR A 83 5.64 18.92 -7.04
C TYR A 83 5.97 17.44 -6.88
N ASP A 84 6.16 17.01 -5.63
CA ASP A 84 6.43 15.62 -5.29
C ASP A 84 5.14 14.92 -4.81
N PHE A 85 4.51 14.17 -5.70
CA PHE A 85 3.34 13.35 -5.38
C PHE A 85 3.67 12.12 -4.51
N GLY A 86 4.96 11.83 -4.30
CA GLY A 86 5.47 10.78 -3.42
C GLY A 86 5.78 11.24 -2.00
N ALA A 87 5.71 12.54 -1.70
CA ALA A 87 5.94 13.06 -0.36
C ALA A 87 4.99 12.42 0.67
N TRP A 88 5.52 12.02 1.82
CA TRP A 88 4.74 11.32 2.86
C TRP A 88 3.87 12.29 3.68
N ASP A 89 4.20 13.57 3.71
CA ASP A 89 3.57 14.62 4.51
C ASP A 89 2.82 15.66 3.69
N ALA A 90 2.72 15.47 2.37
CA ALA A 90 1.99 16.36 1.46
C ALA A 90 0.88 15.61 0.71
N ALA A 91 -0.03 16.36 0.09
CA ALA A 91 -1.08 15.79 -0.72
C ALA A 91 -0.48 15.06 -1.94
N GLY A 92 -0.45 13.73 -1.88
CA GLY A 92 0.17 12.89 -2.90
C GLY A 92 -0.80 12.34 -3.94
N VAL A 93 -0.42 11.21 -4.55
CA VAL A 93 -1.25 10.48 -5.54
C VAL A 93 -2.66 10.17 -5.03
N ALA A 94 -2.84 10.05 -3.71
CA ALA A 94 -4.14 9.94 -3.05
C ALA A 94 -5.16 10.99 -3.46
N GLY A 95 -4.77 12.27 -3.33
CA GLY A 95 -5.64 13.39 -3.62
C GLY A 95 -6.08 13.36 -5.08
N LEU A 96 -5.13 13.04 -5.98
CA LEU A 96 -5.41 12.89 -7.41
C LEU A 96 -6.39 11.75 -7.71
N VAL A 97 -6.11 10.56 -7.19
CA VAL A 97 -6.96 9.39 -7.45
C VAL A 97 -8.37 9.60 -6.90
N SER A 98 -8.49 10.24 -5.72
CA SER A 98 -9.78 10.62 -5.13
C SER A 98 -10.50 11.70 -5.95
N ALA A 99 -9.81 12.80 -6.29
CA ALA A 99 -10.38 13.92 -7.02
C ALA A 99 -10.89 13.53 -8.40
N LEU A 100 -10.14 12.66 -9.09
CA LEU A 100 -10.42 12.24 -10.46
C LEU A 100 -11.23 10.94 -10.54
N GLY A 101 -11.46 10.26 -9.40
CA GLY A 101 -12.16 8.97 -9.34
C GLY A 101 -11.53 7.92 -10.26
N THR A 102 -10.19 7.85 -10.27
CA THR A 102 -9.42 6.91 -11.10
C THR A 102 -9.07 5.65 -10.30
N GLY A 103 -8.72 4.56 -10.99
CA GLY A 103 -7.98 3.46 -10.38
C GLY A 103 -6.46 3.63 -10.59
N PRO A 104 -5.59 2.87 -9.93
CA PRO A 104 -4.12 3.07 -10.01
C PRO A 104 -3.56 3.07 -11.45
N LYS A 105 -4.15 2.27 -12.35
CA LYS A 105 -3.78 2.18 -13.78
C LYS A 105 -4.34 3.32 -14.64
N GLY A 106 -5.31 4.07 -14.12
CA GLY A 106 -5.95 5.18 -14.79
C GLY A 106 -5.20 6.49 -14.61
N LEU A 107 -4.00 6.50 -14.02
CA LEU A 107 -3.20 7.70 -13.85
C LEU A 107 -1.78 7.44 -14.36
N THR A 108 -1.27 8.33 -15.21
CA THR A 108 0.06 8.21 -15.83
C THR A 108 0.80 9.54 -15.78
N GLY A 109 2.13 9.49 -15.84
CA GLY A 109 2.99 10.69 -15.84
C GLY A 109 3.55 11.06 -14.46
N ILE A 110 3.18 10.35 -13.39
CA ILE A 110 3.76 10.55 -12.05
C ILE A 110 5.15 9.94 -12.00
N ARG A 111 6.14 10.72 -11.55
CA ARG A 111 7.54 10.28 -11.44
C ARG A 111 7.93 10.04 -9.98
N SER A 112 8.66 8.95 -9.74
CA SER A 112 9.33 8.72 -8.44
C SER A 112 10.43 9.76 -8.26
N GLY A 113 10.41 10.48 -7.14
CA GLY A 113 11.27 11.64 -6.86
C GLY A 113 10.69 12.99 -7.27
N GLY A 114 9.44 13.02 -7.73
CA GLY A 114 8.70 14.24 -8.05
C GLY A 114 8.67 14.62 -9.53
N ASN A 115 7.72 15.46 -9.86
CA ASN A 115 7.47 15.98 -11.20
C ASN A 115 7.88 17.47 -11.28
N GLN A 116 8.22 17.92 -12.48
CA GLN A 116 8.65 19.29 -12.74
C GLN A 116 7.53 20.14 -13.34
N ALA A 117 7.63 21.46 -13.18
CA ALA A 117 6.75 22.40 -13.86
C ALA A 117 6.72 22.13 -15.37
N GLY A 118 5.52 22.06 -15.95
CA GLY A 118 5.30 21.74 -17.36
C GLY A 118 5.07 20.26 -17.66
N ASP A 119 5.40 19.34 -16.75
CA ASP A 119 5.06 17.92 -16.89
C ASP A 119 3.54 17.74 -17.03
N VAL A 120 3.11 16.76 -17.82
CA VAL A 120 1.70 16.45 -18.05
C VAL A 120 1.37 15.10 -17.44
N LEU A 121 0.37 15.09 -16.55
CA LEU A 121 -0.27 13.88 -16.04
C LEU A 121 -1.51 13.59 -16.88
N ARG A 122 -1.74 12.32 -17.22
CA ARG A 122 -2.96 11.90 -17.90
C ARG A 122 -3.79 11.00 -17.01
N ALA A 123 -5.09 11.27 -16.95
CA ALA A 123 -6.03 10.54 -16.12
C ALA A 123 -7.20 9.98 -16.93
N HIS A 124 -7.52 8.72 -16.70
CA HIS A 124 -8.77 8.05 -17.08
C HIS A 124 -9.65 7.96 -15.83
N GLY A 125 -10.52 8.94 -15.68
CA GLY A 125 -11.29 9.19 -14.46
C GLY A 125 -12.77 8.83 -14.56
N SER A 126 -13.43 8.88 -13.41
CA SER A 126 -14.88 8.75 -13.32
C SER A 126 -15.44 9.65 -12.23
N ALA A 127 -16.63 10.20 -12.47
CA ALA A 127 -17.35 11.01 -11.50
C ALA A 127 -18.79 10.48 -11.34
N LEU A 128 -19.22 10.30 -10.10
CA LEU A 128 -20.56 9.84 -9.76
C LEU A 128 -21.46 11.05 -9.53
N TYR A 129 -22.69 11.01 -10.05
CA TYR A 129 -23.68 12.05 -9.86
C TYR A 129 -25.02 11.45 -9.45
N ARG A 130 -25.77 12.17 -8.61
CA ARG A 130 -27.15 11.87 -8.25
C ARG A 130 -28.06 12.95 -8.82
N ARG A 131 -29.24 12.55 -9.28
CA ARG A 131 -30.25 13.50 -9.75
C ARG A 131 -30.82 14.29 -8.55
N ALA A 132 -30.77 15.62 -8.63
CA ALA A 132 -31.32 16.54 -7.64
C ALA A 132 -32.21 17.56 -8.35
N GLY A 133 -33.54 17.35 -8.29
CA GLY A 133 -34.51 18.12 -9.08
C GLY A 133 -34.31 17.91 -10.60
N GLU A 134 -34.16 19.01 -11.34
CA GLU A 134 -33.81 18.98 -12.77
C GLU A 134 -32.29 18.88 -13.03
N GLY A 135 -31.46 18.98 -11.99
CA GLY A 135 -30.01 18.98 -12.07
C GLY A 135 -29.34 17.68 -11.63
N TRP A 136 -28.00 17.69 -11.70
CA TRP A 136 -27.13 16.64 -11.20
C TRP A 136 -26.23 17.19 -10.10
N GLU A 137 -26.17 16.49 -8.98
CA GLU A 137 -25.30 16.80 -7.85
C GLU A 137 -24.16 15.77 -7.81
N ALA A 138 -22.93 16.25 -7.67
CA ALA A 138 -21.75 15.42 -7.51
C ALA A 138 -21.86 14.55 -6.26
N VAL A 139 -21.62 13.25 -6.42
CA VAL A 139 -21.49 12.29 -5.32
C VAL A 139 -20.03 11.89 -5.23
N ALA A 140 -19.53 11.74 -4.00
CA ALA A 140 -18.19 11.23 -3.78
C ALA A 140 -18.00 9.87 -4.50
N PRO A 141 -16.89 9.67 -5.22
CA PRO A 141 -16.73 8.50 -6.08
C PRO A 141 -16.67 7.21 -5.25
N GLN A 142 -17.34 6.16 -5.74
CA GLN A 142 -17.21 4.81 -5.19
C GLN A 142 -15.88 4.22 -5.66
N GLY A 143 -15.12 3.63 -4.72
CA GLY A 143 -13.78 3.11 -4.98
C GLY A 143 -13.75 1.93 -5.95
N PHE A 144 -12.66 1.85 -6.73
CA PHE A 144 -12.30 0.70 -7.55
C PHE A 144 -12.19 -0.58 -6.70
N SER A 145 -12.88 -1.65 -7.08
CA SER A 145 -12.74 -2.99 -6.50
C SER A 145 -11.91 -3.87 -7.44
N ALA A 146 -10.83 -4.46 -6.93
CA ALA A 146 -9.97 -5.35 -7.71
C ALA A 146 -10.66 -6.72 -7.93
N PRO A 147 -10.56 -7.32 -9.13
CA PRO A 147 -11.07 -8.68 -9.35
C PRO A 147 -10.18 -9.72 -8.66
N GLY A 148 -10.81 -10.74 -8.07
CA GLY A 148 -10.14 -11.87 -7.43
C GLY A 148 -9.43 -12.76 -8.46
N ALA A 149 -8.16 -13.09 -8.18
CA ALA A 149 -7.36 -13.97 -9.02
C ALA A 149 -7.44 -15.43 -8.53
N PRO A 150 -7.41 -16.42 -9.46
CA PRO A 150 -7.48 -17.85 -9.14
C PRO A 150 -6.15 -18.41 -8.60
N GLY A 151 -6.24 -19.51 -7.85
CA GLY A 151 -5.12 -20.15 -7.16
C GLY A 151 -4.21 -20.97 -8.06
N PHE A 152 -2.92 -21.04 -7.71
CA PHE A 152 -1.93 -21.90 -8.33
C PHE A 152 -1.39 -22.92 -7.33
N ALA A 153 -1.27 -24.16 -7.81
CA ALA A 153 -0.75 -25.32 -7.11
C ALA A 153 0.79 -25.41 -7.19
N ALA A 154 1.38 -26.00 -6.14
CA ALA A 154 2.74 -26.55 -6.12
C ALA A 154 2.91 -27.65 -7.21
N GLU A 155 4.07 -28.06 -7.69
CA GLU A 155 5.41 -28.21 -7.11
C GLU A 155 6.37 -28.57 -8.29
N ALA A 156 7.70 -28.43 -8.15
CA ALA A 156 8.64 -29.03 -9.11
C ALA A 156 9.95 -29.52 -8.46
N PRO A 157 10.57 -30.62 -8.95
CA PRO A 157 11.53 -31.45 -8.21
C PRO A 157 13.01 -31.03 -8.37
N ARG A 158 13.90 -31.56 -7.49
CA ARG A 158 15.34 -31.26 -7.40
C ARG A 158 16.25 -32.33 -8.04
N PRO A 159 17.41 -31.96 -8.61
CA PRO A 159 18.58 -32.85 -8.80
C PRO A 159 19.91 -32.12 -8.45
N PRO A 160 21.08 -32.49 -9.02
CA PRO A 160 22.06 -33.54 -8.74
C PRO A 160 23.21 -33.06 -7.80
N GLU A 161 22.86 -32.36 -6.73
CA GLU A 161 23.74 -31.57 -5.85
C GLU A 161 24.44 -32.36 -4.72
N GLU A 162 23.88 -33.51 -4.31
CA GLU A 162 24.43 -34.36 -3.22
C GLU A 162 25.81 -34.97 -3.59
N ARG A 163 26.08 -35.18 -4.88
CA ARG A 163 27.37 -35.74 -5.35
C ARG A 163 28.54 -34.77 -5.22
N LEU A 164 28.29 -33.46 -5.30
CA LEU A 164 29.34 -32.45 -5.14
C LEU A 164 29.71 -32.26 -3.67
N LEU A 165 28.71 -32.27 -2.78
CA LEU A 165 28.91 -32.28 -1.32
C LEU A 165 29.71 -33.50 -0.87
N GLU A 166 29.39 -34.69 -1.37
CA GLU A 166 30.10 -35.91 -1.04
C GLU A 166 31.56 -35.88 -1.55
N ALA A 167 31.80 -35.33 -2.73
CA ALA A 167 33.14 -35.13 -3.26
C ALA A 167 33.96 -34.10 -2.46
N MET A 168 33.34 -33.02 -1.98
CA MET A 168 34.01 -32.01 -1.14
C MET A 168 34.28 -32.54 0.27
N ARG A 169 33.35 -33.31 0.86
CA ARG A 169 33.53 -34.00 2.14
C ARG A 169 34.65 -35.05 2.07
N SER A 170 34.74 -35.80 0.97
CA SER A 170 35.81 -36.80 0.81
C SER A 170 37.19 -36.16 0.71
N VAL A 171 37.32 -34.98 0.08
CA VAL A 171 38.58 -34.22 0.03
C VAL A 171 39.00 -33.75 1.43
N VAL A 172 38.07 -33.33 2.27
CA VAL A 172 38.36 -32.92 3.67
C VAL A 172 38.64 -34.10 4.59
N ALA A 173 37.95 -35.23 4.39
CA ALA A 173 38.22 -36.47 5.13
C ALA A 173 39.63 -37.01 4.84
N ASN A 174 40.16 -36.73 3.64
CA ASN A 174 41.52 -37.07 3.20
C ASN A 174 42.55 -35.95 3.47
N ALA A 175 42.20 -34.90 4.23
CA ALA A 175 43.14 -33.85 4.62
C ALA A 175 44.24 -34.42 5.55
N PRO A 176 45.47 -33.84 5.54
CA PRO A 176 46.61 -34.35 6.28
C PRO A 176 46.31 -34.61 7.77
N PRO A 177 46.97 -35.62 8.39
CA PRO A 177 46.67 -36.09 9.75
C PRO A 177 46.89 -35.06 10.87
N GLU A 178 47.45 -33.90 10.57
CA GLU A 178 47.73 -32.82 11.54
C GLU A 178 46.52 -31.88 11.79
N THR A 179 45.38 -32.14 11.13
CA THR A 179 44.16 -31.36 11.31
C THR A 179 43.41 -31.87 12.55
N SER A 180 43.33 -31.09 13.63
CA SER A 180 42.60 -31.48 14.84
C SER A 180 41.12 -31.80 14.52
N PRO A 181 40.44 -32.68 15.29
CA PRO A 181 39.02 -33.00 15.08
C PRO A 181 38.12 -31.75 15.03
N ALA A 182 38.36 -30.78 15.92
CA ALA A 182 37.63 -29.51 15.95
C ALA A 182 37.88 -28.67 14.68
N THR A 183 39.11 -28.66 14.16
CA THR A 183 39.44 -27.99 12.90
C THR A 183 38.75 -28.67 11.71
N ARG A 184 38.67 -30.00 11.70
CA ARG A 184 37.98 -30.75 10.64
C ARG A 184 36.47 -30.48 10.65
N GLU A 185 35.86 -30.44 11.83
CA GLU A 185 34.44 -30.11 12.00
C GLU A 185 34.12 -28.68 11.54
N ALA A 186 34.97 -27.71 11.90
CA ALA A 186 34.82 -26.33 11.43
C ALA A 186 34.91 -26.22 9.89
N ILE A 187 35.84 -26.94 9.26
CA ILE A 187 35.96 -26.97 7.78
C ILE A 187 34.70 -27.58 7.14
N VAL A 188 34.19 -28.68 7.68
CA VAL A 188 32.95 -29.31 7.18
C VAL A 188 31.78 -28.35 7.30
N GLN A 189 31.62 -27.67 8.44
CA GLN A 189 30.56 -26.70 8.66
C GLN A 189 30.64 -25.54 7.66
N GLU A 190 31.83 -25.00 7.40
CA GLU A 190 32.02 -23.92 6.43
C GLU A 190 31.72 -24.36 4.99
N LEU A 191 32.08 -25.59 4.61
CA LEU A 191 31.74 -26.13 3.28
C LEU A 191 30.24 -26.34 3.12
N GLU A 192 29.55 -26.80 4.16
CA GLU A 192 28.09 -26.94 4.15
C GLU A 192 27.41 -25.57 4.02
N ASN A 193 27.88 -24.57 4.77
CA ASN A 193 27.39 -23.20 4.67
C ASN A 193 27.62 -22.63 3.26
N ALA A 194 28.82 -22.80 2.71
CA ALA A 194 29.17 -22.34 1.36
C ALA A 194 28.32 -23.02 0.28
N HIS A 195 28.06 -24.33 0.42
CA HIS A 195 27.21 -25.07 -0.50
C HIS A 195 25.75 -24.61 -0.43
N ALA A 196 25.21 -24.41 0.77
CA ALA A 196 23.86 -23.89 0.98
C ALA A 196 23.70 -22.49 0.36
N ALA A 197 24.67 -21.60 0.61
CA ALA A 197 24.69 -20.24 0.03
C ALA A 197 24.78 -20.28 -1.51
N LEU A 198 25.61 -21.16 -2.07
CA LEU A 198 25.72 -21.34 -3.53
C LEU A 198 24.39 -21.81 -4.13
N ARG A 199 23.73 -22.80 -3.51
CA ARG A 199 22.42 -23.29 -3.95
C ARG A 199 21.36 -22.20 -3.92
N ALA A 200 21.28 -21.46 -2.81
CA ALA A 200 20.31 -20.38 -2.66
C ALA A 200 20.53 -19.30 -3.73
N ARG A 201 21.80 -18.92 -3.97
CA ARG A 201 22.16 -17.98 -5.03
C ARG A 201 21.83 -18.49 -6.42
N LEU A 202 22.14 -19.75 -6.75
CA LEU A 202 21.79 -20.34 -8.04
C LEU A 202 20.28 -20.39 -8.26
N ALA A 203 19.51 -20.69 -7.21
CA ALA A 203 18.05 -20.63 -7.26
C ALA A 203 17.57 -19.21 -7.57
N ARG A 204 18.14 -18.18 -6.94
CA ARG A 204 17.82 -16.77 -7.22
C ARG A 204 18.21 -16.33 -8.63
N VAL A 205 19.36 -16.77 -9.12
CA VAL A 205 19.77 -16.51 -10.52
C VAL A 205 18.79 -17.17 -11.51
N ALA A 206 18.33 -18.39 -11.24
CA ALA A 206 17.42 -19.11 -12.11
C ALA A 206 15.97 -18.59 -12.05
N ARG A 207 15.46 -18.35 -10.84
CA ARG A 207 14.02 -18.14 -10.56
C ARG A 207 13.70 -16.71 -10.11
N GLY A 208 14.70 -15.91 -9.74
CA GLY A 208 14.50 -14.58 -9.18
C GLY A 208 14.41 -14.56 -7.65
N TYR A 209 13.99 -13.42 -7.10
CA TYR A 209 13.86 -13.24 -5.65
C TYR A 209 12.40 -13.38 -5.23
N ALA A 210 12.12 -14.35 -4.34
CA ALA A 210 10.82 -14.43 -3.70
C ALA A 210 10.69 -13.33 -2.63
N ILE A 211 9.56 -12.63 -2.63
CA ILE A 211 9.26 -11.56 -1.67
C ILE A 211 8.07 -12.02 -0.82
N ALA A 212 8.33 -12.31 0.45
CA ALA A 212 7.27 -12.55 1.43
C ALA A 212 6.45 -11.25 1.59
N ALA A 213 5.21 -11.25 1.10
CA ALA A 213 4.44 -10.03 0.90
C ALA A 213 3.25 -9.96 1.84
N GLY A 214 2.12 -10.60 1.55
CA GLY A 214 0.94 -10.47 2.40
C GLY A 214 -0.30 -11.08 1.78
N PRO A 215 -1.48 -10.83 2.35
CA PRO A 215 -2.71 -11.45 1.88
C PRO A 215 -3.04 -11.02 0.44
N ALA A 216 -3.84 -11.85 -0.25
CA ALA A 216 -4.19 -11.68 -1.66
C ALA A 216 -4.71 -10.28 -2.05
N SER A 217 -5.47 -9.62 -1.17
CA SER A 217 -6.01 -8.26 -1.39
C SER A 217 -5.16 -7.14 -0.78
N GLY A 218 -4.01 -7.47 -0.17
CA GLY A 218 -3.16 -6.56 0.59
C GLY A 218 -2.25 -5.68 -0.26
N GLN A 219 -1.82 -4.54 0.32
CA GLN A 219 -0.94 -3.59 -0.36
C GLN A 219 0.49 -4.14 -0.57
N TYR A 220 0.99 -4.94 0.37
CA TYR A 220 2.31 -5.58 0.24
C TYR A 220 2.38 -6.48 -1.00
N LEU A 221 1.34 -7.30 -1.24
CA LEU A 221 1.30 -8.17 -2.41
C LEU A 221 1.22 -7.37 -3.71
N ARG A 222 0.36 -6.34 -3.77
CA ARG A 222 0.28 -5.43 -4.92
C ARG A 222 1.62 -4.75 -5.22
N PHE A 223 2.31 -4.29 -4.18
CA PHE A 223 3.62 -3.69 -4.30
C PHE A 223 4.67 -4.68 -4.84
N ALA A 224 4.75 -5.88 -4.27
CA ALA A 224 5.68 -6.92 -4.72
C ALA A 224 5.39 -7.37 -6.17
N GLN A 225 4.12 -7.45 -6.57
CA GLN A 225 3.72 -7.74 -7.96
C GLN A 225 4.08 -6.60 -8.91
N ALA A 226 3.89 -5.34 -8.50
CA ALA A 226 4.27 -4.17 -9.29
C ALA A 226 5.79 -4.09 -9.50
N LEU A 227 6.57 -4.45 -8.48
CA LEU A 227 8.01 -4.63 -8.62
C LEU A 227 8.32 -5.70 -9.68
N GLY A 228 7.76 -6.90 -9.55
CA GLY A 228 8.04 -8.04 -10.44
C GLY A 228 7.64 -7.89 -11.92
N GLN A 229 6.90 -6.86 -12.28
CA GLN A 229 6.64 -6.50 -13.69
C GLN A 229 7.83 -5.78 -14.37
N GLY A 230 8.94 -5.56 -13.65
CA GLY A 230 10.20 -5.00 -14.18
C GLY A 230 11.14 -6.05 -14.78
N SER A 231 12.39 -5.64 -15.04
CA SER A 231 13.43 -6.49 -15.65
C SER A 231 14.02 -7.55 -14.72
N GLN A 232 13.86 -7.42 -13.41
CA GLN A 232 14.29 -8.40 -12.43
C GLN A 232 13.17 -9.41 -12.17
N ARG A 233 13.50 -10.70 -12.17
CA ARG A 233 12.56 -11.75 -11.79
C ARG A 233 12.31 -11.67 -10.29
N THR A 234 11.07 -11.41 -9.89
CA THR A 234 10.62 -11.61 -8.51
C THR A 234 9.29 -12.30 -8.46
N GLU A 235 9.10 -13.05 -7.39
CA GLU A 235 7.87 -13.78 -7.13
C GLU A 235 7.26 -13.27 -5.83
N ALA A 236 6.06 -12.71 -5.90
CA ALA A 236 5.37 -12.23 -4.72
C ALA A 236 4.69 -13.41 -4.01
N LEU A 237 5.07 -13.68 -2.76
CA LEU A 237 4.49 -14.76 -1.96
C LEU A 237 3.29 -14.24 -1.17
N VAL A 238 2.18 -14.96 -1.25
CA VAL A 238 1.01 -14.71 -0.39
C VAL A 238 1.31 -15.24 1.01
N THR A 239 1.12 -14.39 2.01
CA THR A 239 1.34 -14.68 3.44
C THR A 239 0.23 -14.03 4.27
N ALA A 240 0.23 -14.23 5.58
CA ALA A 240 -0.65 -13.56 6.53
C ALA A 240 -0.23 -12.11 6.81
N GLY A 241 1.03 -11.73 6.57
CA GLY A 241 1.51 -10.36 6.71
C GLY A 241 2.90 -10.24 7.35
N GLY A 242 3.21 -9.04 7.85
CA GLY A 242 4.57 -8.63 8.25
C GLY A 242 5.27 -9.53 9.27
N GLU A 243 4.56 -10.04 10.30
CA GLU A 243 5.20 -10.89 11.31
C GLU A 243 5.56 -12.27 10.75
N GLU A 244 4.69 -12.87 9.92
CA GLU A 244 5.03 -14.09 9.18
C GLU A 244 6.19 -13.84 8.21
N ASN A 245 6.19 -12.72 7.50
CA ASN A 245 7.26 -12.37 6.56
C ASN A 245 8.61 -12.25 7.27
N ILE A 246 8.65 -11.63 8.45
CA ILE A 246 9.87 -11.55 9.27
C ILE A 246 10.38 -12.96 9.59
N ARG A 247 9.51 -13.89 9.99
CA ARG A 247 9.90 -15.29 10.27
C ARG A 247 10.41 -15.99 9.03
N LEU A 248 9.75 -15.82 7.89
CA LEU A 248 10.18 -16.42 6.61
C LEU A 248 11.58 -15.91 6.18
N VAL A 249 11.87 -14.63 6.39
CA VAL A 249 13.21 -14.06 6.11
C VAL A 249 14.23 -14.54 7.15
N ARG A 250 13.87 -14.59 8.43
CA ARG A 250 14.72 -15.10 9.53
C ARG A 250 15.13 -16.56 9.31
N GLU A 251 14.20 -17.37 8.83
CA GLU A 251 14.38 -18.80 8.52
C GLU A 251 15.08 -19.04 7.17
N GLY A 252 15.36 -18.00 6.38
CA GLY A 252 15.96 -18.12 5.05
C GLY A 252 15.01 -18.75 4.01
N ARG A 253 13.71 -18.84 4.30
CA ARG A 253 12.68 -19.38 3.40
C ARG A 253 12.20 -18.37 2.37
N ALA A 254 12.43 -17.08 2.62
CA ALA A 254 12.26 -16.01 1.65
C ALA A 254 13.49 -15.08 1.69
N PRO A 255 14.14 -14.77 0.56
CA PRO A 255 15.30 -13.87 0.53
C PRO A 255 14.93 -12.42 0.87
N LEU A 256 13.67 -12.04 0.64
CA LEU A 256 13.12 -10.72 0.89
C LEU A 256 11.78 -10.81 1.60
N GLY A 257 11.46 -9.83 2.43
CA GLY A 257 10.16 -9.74 3.10
C GLY A 257 9.73 -8.31 3.34
N LEU A 258 8.43 -8.05 3.18
CA LEU A 258 7.80 -6.77 3.52
C LEU A 258 7.28 -6.84 4.96
N ALA A 259 7.56 -5.83 5.78
CA ALA A 259 7.07 -5.78 7.15
C ALA A 259 6.85 -4.33 7.59
N GLN A 260 6.09 -4.14 8.66
CA GLN A 260 6.06 -2.85 9.34
C GLN A 260 7.37 -2.66 10.13
N GLY A 261 7.86 -1.42 10.21
CA GLY A 261 9.11 -1.08 10.87
C GLY A 261 9.11 -1.36 12.37
N ASP A 262 7.95 -1.26 13.01
CA ASP A 262 7.72 -1.55 14.43
C ASP A 262 7.76 -3.06 14.72
N SER A 263 7.16 -3.89 13.87
CA SER A 263 7.35 -5.34 13.93
C SER A 263 8.79 -5.75 13.68
N ALA A 264 9.48 -5.10 12.73
CA ALA A 264 10.91 -5.33 12.51
C ALA A 264 11.74 -4.95 13.74
N TRP A 265 11.40 -3.84 14.41
CA TRP A 265 12.02 -3.41 15.67
C TRP A 265 11.81 -4.42 16.81
N TRP A 266 10.58 -4.91 16.99
CA TRP A 266 10.30 -5.96 17.99
C TRP A 266 11.05 -7.26 17.69
N ALA A 267 11.14 -7.66 16.43
CA ALA A 267 11.92 -8.83 16.02
C ALA A 267 13.42 -8.65 16.29
N PHE A 268 13.97 -7.47 15.99
CA PHE A 268 15.37 -7.14 16.27
C PHE A 268 15.70 -7.24 17.76
N ARG A 269 14.78 -6.82 18.63
CA ARG A 269 14.95 -6.85 20.09
C ARG A 269 14.48 -8.13 20.78
N GLY A 270 13.72 -8.98 20.09
CA GLY A 270 13.12 -10.17 20.68
C GLY A 270 12.03 -9.81 21.69
N GLU A 271 11.20 -8.84 21.36
CA GLU A 271 10.12 -8.33 22.22
C GLU A 271 8.75 -8.56 21.56
N GLY A 272 7.68 -8.31 22.32
CA GLY A 272 6.31 -8.39 21.81
C GLY A 272 6.01 -9.75 21.16
N PRO A 273 5.52 -9.78 19.90
CA PRO A 273 5.21 -11.03 19.18
C PRO A 273 6.41 -11.98 18.98
N PHE A 274 7.64 -11.49 19.17
CA PHE A 274 8.89 -12.24 18.95
C PHE A 274 9.57 -12.67 20.25
N ALA A 275 8.95 -12.44 21.42
CA ALA A 275 9.56 -12.71 22.72
C ALA A 275 9.99 -14.18 22.91
N GLN A 276 9.20 -15.12 22.40
CA GLN A 276 9.53 -16.56 22.47
C GLN A 276 10.64 -16.98 21.49
N GLU A 277 10.85 -16.20 20.43
CA GLU A 277 11.82 -16.48 19.37
C GLU A 277 13.18 -15.81 19.68
N GLY A 278 13.20 -14.84 20.58
CA GLY A 278 14.38 -14.08 20.96
C GLY A 278 14.84 -13.07 19.91
N ALA A 279 15.83 -12.26 20.29
CA ALA A 279 16.34 -11.14 19.50
C ALA A 279 17.00 -11.61 18.19
N TRP A 280 16.60 -10.99 17.07
CA TRP A 280 17.23 -11.20 15.76
C TRP A 280 18.18 -10.04 15.41
N THR A 281 19.33 -9.98 16.09
CA THR A 281 20.30 -8.87 15.97
C THR A 281 21.02 -8.81 14.61
N THR A 282 20.93 -9.87 13.80
CA THR A 282 21.44 -9.92 12.43
C THR A 282 20.43 -9.45 11.38
N LEU A 283 19.19 -9.12 11.76
CA LEU A 283 18.19 -8.50 10.88
C LEU A 283 18.79 -7.28 10.16
N ARG A 284 18.61 -7.20 8.85
CA ARG A 284 18.95 -6.03 8.05
C ARG A 284 17.77 -5.60 7.19
N ALA A 285 17.52 -4.30 7.16
CA ALA A 285 16.58 -3.70 6.21
C ALA A 285 17.34 -3.16 5.00
N ILE A 286 16.74 -3.27 3.81
CA ILE A 286 17.16 -2.52 2.63
C ILE A 286 16.79 -1.04 2.81
N GLY A 287 15.56 -0.77 3.26
CA GLY A 287 15.09 0.58 3.58
C GLY A 287 13.58 0.64 3.76
N SER A 288 13.11 1.82 4.14
CA SER A 288 11.69 2.17 4.23
C SER A 288 11.11 2.47 2.85
N LEU A 289 9.91 1.97 2.61
CA LEU A 289 9.22 2.03 1.33
C LEU A 289 8.21 3.18 1.32
N TYR A 290 7.21 3.11 2.21
CA TYR A 290 6.11 4.06 2.30
C TYR A 290 5.55 4.07 3.72
N PRO A 291 4.83 5.12 4.12
CA PRO A 291 4.27 5.21 5.45
C PRO A 291 3.02 4.33 5.55
N GLU A 292 2.84 3.68 6.70
CA GLU A 292 1.64 2.95 7.06
C GLU A 292 1.01 3.63 8.27
N ALA A 293 -0.10 4.31 8.02
CA ALA A 293 -0.77 5.15 9.00
C ALA A 293 -1.84 4.37 9.77
N VAL A 294 -2.05 4.76 11.03
CA VAL A 294 -3.15 4.25 11.84
C VAL A 294 -4.45 4.92 11.38
N HIS A 295 -5.43 4.10 11.02
CA HIS A 295 -6.77 4.50 10.63
C HIS A 295 -7.76 3.97 11.66
N VAL A 296 -8.45 4.88 12.35
CA VAL A 296 -9.56 4.54 13.27
C VAL A 296 -10.86 4.90 12.58
N LEU A 297 -11.56 3.91 12.03
CA LEU A 297 -12.78 4.10 11.26
C LEU A 297 -14.01 3.79 12.12
N VAL A 298 -15.00 4.68 12.05
CA VAL A 298 -16.32 4.52 12.69
C VAL A 298 -17.43 4.95 11.74
N ARG A 299 -18.67 4.52 11.99
CA ARG A 299 -19.84 5.07 11.29
C ARG A 299 -20.06 6.53 11.68
N ARG A 300 -20.38 7.40 10.73
CA ARG A 300 -20.59 8.84 11.00
C ARG A 300 -21.79 9.08 11.93
N GLU A 301 -22.86 8.30 11.80
CA GLU A 301 -24.02 8.41 12.68
C GLU A 301 -23.81 7.88 14.11
N ALA A 302 -22.69 7.20 14.39
CA ALA A 302 -22.40 6.65 15.71
C ALA A 302 -22.06 7.72 16.78
N GLY A 303 -21.80 8.96 16.35
CA GLY A 303 -21.50 10.07 17.27
C GLY A 303 -20.14 10.00 17.98
N LEU A 304 -19.30 9.02 17.63
CA LEU A 304 -17.94 8.84 18.17
C LEU A 304 -17.01 9.90 17.59
N ARG A 305 -16.16 10.51 18.42
CA ARG A 305 -15.28 11.64 18.04
C ARG A 305 -13.82 11.42 18.42
N SER A 306 -13.53 10.48 19.32
CA SER A 306 -12.19 10.18 19.82
C SER A 306 -12.00 8.69 20.05
N VAL A 307 -10.74 8.25 20.12
CA VAL A 307 -10.42 6.85 20.46
C VAL A 307 -10.93 6.46 21.84
N ALA A 308 -10.99 7.40 22.79
CA ALA A 308 -11.54 7.17 24.13
C ALA A 308 -13.04 6.77 24.10
N ASP A 309 -13.79 7.24 23.10
CA ASP A 309 -15.22 6.89 22.92
C ASP A 309 -15.42 5.42 22.52
N LEU A 310 -14.34 4.69 22.20
CA LEU A 310 -14.38 3.26 21.88
C LEU A 310 -14.53 2.37 23.12
N ALA A 311 -14.45 2.93 24.33
CA ALA A 311 -14.78 2.19 25.54
C ALA A 311 -16.21 1.61 25.47
N GLY A 312 -16.32 0.31 25.79
CA GLY A 312 -17.56 -0.46 25.70
C GLY A 312 -18.02 -0.77 24.27
N LYS A 313 -17.22 -0.50 23.23
CA LYS A 313 -17.55 -0.78 21.83
C LYS A 313 -16.95 -2.10 21.34
N ARG A 314 -17.48 -2.62 20.24
CA ARG A 314 -16.93 -3.77 19.52
C ARG A 314 -15.95 -3.27 18.48
N VAL A 315 -14.67 -3.56 18.66
CA VAL A 315 -13.60 -2.98 17.83
C VAL A 315 -12.88 -4.08 17.07
N ALA A 316 -12.85 -3.96 15.75
CA ALA A 316 -12.04 -4.79 14.89
C ALA A 316 -10.59 -4.30 14.88
N VAL A 317 -9.65 -5.19 15.16
CA VAL A 317 -8.23 -4.84 15.38
C VAL A 317 -7.29 -5.61 14.46
N GLY A 318 -7.80 -6.36 13.47
CA GLY A 318 -6.99 -7.24 12.62
C GLY A 318 -6.87 -8.66 13.16
N GLN A 319 -6.34 -9.57 12.35
CA GLN A 319 -6.20 -10.98 12.70
C GLN A 319 -4.94 -11.23 13.56
N PRO A 320 -4.92 -12.30 14.38
CA PRO A 320 -3.70 -12.75 15.06
C PRO A 320 -2.55 -12.94 14.07
N GLY A 321 -1.35 -12.49 14.45
CA GLY A 321 -0.14 -12.55 13.61
C GLY A 321 0.01 -11.41 12.59
N ALA A 322 -0.97 -10.50 12.49
CA ALA A 322 -0.83 -9.28 11.71
C ALA A 322 -0.11 -8.20 12.53
N ALA A 323 0.98 -7.65 11.98
CA ALA A 323 1.69 -6.50 12.55
C ALA A 323 0.75 -5.30 12.87
N SER A 324 -0.28 -5.12 12.04
CA SER A 324 -1.27 -4.07 12.20
C SER A 324 -2.09 -4.24 13.49
N ARG A 325 -2.31 -5.49 13.92
CA ARG A 325 -3.02 -5.82 15.16
C ARG A 325 -2.25 -5.38 16.38
N THR A 326 -0.97 -5.71 16.43
CA THR A 326 -0.08 -5.34 17.53
C THR A 326 -0.01 -3.81 17.68
N THR A 327 0.06 -3.10 16.55
CA THR A 327 0.04 -1.63 16.52
C THR A 327 -1.32 -1.06 16.95
N ALA A 328 -2.42 -1.62 16.46
CA ALA A 328 -3.78 -1.20 16.82
C ALA A 328 -4.03 -1.30 18.32
N LEU A 329 -3.63 -2.41 18.95
CA LEU A 329 -3.74 -2.59 20.40
C LEU A 329 -2.91 -1.58 21.18
N ALA A 330 -1.67 -1.32 20.75
CA ALA A 330 -0.80 -0.36 21.43
C ALA A 330 -1.39 1.06 21.39
N VAL A 331 -2.00 1.45 20.26
CA VAL A 331 -2.70 2.74 20.13
C VAL A 331 -3.92 2.80 21.05
N LEU A 332 -4.77 1.78 21.01
CA LEU A 332 -5.97 1.70 21.87
C LEU A 332 -5.61 1.78 23.36
N GLN A 333 -4.61 1.01 23.80
CA GLN A 333 -4.10 1.04 25.16
C GLN A 333 -3.55 2.41 25.55
N ALA A 334 -2.80 3.08 24.67
CA ALA A 334 -2.25 4.40 24.94
C ALA A 334 -3.32 5.51 25.04
N HIS A 335 -4.50 5.28 24.46
CA HIS A 335 -5.69 6.09 24.64
C HIS A 335 -6.55 5.69 25.85
N GLY A 336 -6.08 4.77 26.70
CA GLY A 336 -6.81 4.31 27.88
C GLY A 336 -7.99 3.41 27.57
N VAL A 337 -8.02 2.78 26.39
CA VAL A 337 -9.01 1.80 25.95
C VAL A 337 -8.30 0.49 25.64
N ASP A 338 -7.77 -0.17 26.67
CA ASP A 338 -7.23 -1.52 26.51
C ASP A 338 -8.33 -2.56 26.18
N GLU A 339 -7.93 -3.78 25.83
CA GLU A 339 -8.86 -4.85 25.44
C GLU A 339 -9.94 -5.13 26.50
N SER A 340 -9.64 -4.95 27.80
CA SER A 340 -10.61 -5.19 28.88
C SER A 340 -11.71 -4.13 28.95
N ARG A 341 -11.48 -2.96 28.34
CA ARG A 341 -12.46 -1.87 28.26
C ARG A 341 -13.34 -1.93 27.02
N LEU A 342 -13.10 -2.87 26.11
CA LEU A 342 -13.92 -3.09 24.94
C LEU A 342 -15.03 -4.10 25.26
N SER A 343 -16.20 -3.96 24.63
CA SER A 343 -17.25 -4.98 24.77
C SER A 343 -16.94 -6.23 23.94
N ALA A 344 -16.20 -6.07 22.84
CA ALA A 344 -15.58 -7.18 22.11
C ALA A 344 -14.36 -6.70 21.33
N VAL A 345 -13.31 -7.52 21.32
CA VAL A 345 -12.19 -7.42 20.37
C VAL A 345 -12.51 -8.35 19.22
N LEU A 346 -12.59 -7.82 17.99
CA LEU A 346 -12.94 -8.59 16.80
C LEU A 346 -11.69 -8.87 15.95
N ASP A 347 -11.29 -10.14 15.88
CA ASP A 347 -10.17 -10.62 15.07
C ASP A 347 -10.57 -10.77 13.59
N LEU A 348 -10.82 -9.64 12.92
CA LEU A 348 -11.32 -9.61 11.55
C LEU A 348 -10.25 -9.13 10.56
N ALA A 349 -10.17 -9.78 9.40
CA ALA A 349 -9.45 -9.26 8.25
C ALA A 349 -10.07 -7.91 7.79
N PRO A 350 -9.31 -7.01 7.14
CA PRO A 350 -9.79 -5.67 6.80
C PRO A 350 -11.13 -5.65 6.06
N ASP A 351 -11.29 -6.47 5.02
CA ASP A 351 -12.53 -6.52 4.23
C ASP A 351 -13.72 -7.04 5.04
N ALA A 352 -13.48 -7.97 5.98
CA ALA A 352 -14.51 -8.48 6.88
C ALA A 352 -14.88 -7.43 7.95
N ALA A 353 -13.91 -6.68 8.46
CA ALA A 353 -14.14 -5.61 9.42
C ALA A 353 -14.94 -4.45 8.79
N LEU A 354 -14.65 -4.07 7.55
CA LEU A 354 -15.42 -3.07 6.80
C LEU A 354 -16.88 -3.51 6.60
N ARG A 355 -17.12 -4.79 6.28
CA ARG A 355 -18.49 -5.34 6.22
C ARG A 355 -19.16 -5.35 7.59
N ALA A 356 -18.44 -5.73 8.65
CA ALA A 356 -18.98 -5.71 10.01
C ALA A 356 -19.35 -4.28 10.47
N LEU A 357 -18.58 -3.27 10.06
CA LEU A 357 -18.92 -1.86 10.29
C LEU A 357 -20.22 -1.46 9.57
N ARG A 358 -20.35 -1.83 8.29
CA ARG A 358 -21.59 -1.60 7.51
C ARG A 358 -22.80 -2.24 8.17
N ASP A 359 -22.66 -3.51 8.58
CA ASP A 359 -23.78 -4.33 9.07
C ASP A 359 -24.10 -4.05 10.55
N GLY A 360 -23.40 -3.11 11.19
CA GLY A 360 -23.59 -2.82 12.61
C GLY A 360 -23.08 -3.92 13.54
N ALA A 361 -22.30 -4.88 13.03
CA ALA A 361 -21.68 -5.97 13.80
C ALA A 361 -20.37 -5.54 14.50
N ALA A 362 -19.71 -4.51 13.99
CA ALA A 362 -18.59 -3.81 14.63
C ALA A 362 -18.94 -2.32 14.79
N ASP A 363 -18.34 -1.64 15.76
CA ASP A 363 -18.53 -0.21 16.01
C ASP A 363 -17.33 0.62 15.54
N ALA A 364 -16.13 0.03 15.55
CA ALA A 364 -14.92 0.62 15.01
C ALA A 364 -14.02 -0.41 14.33
N LEU A 365 -13.17 0.06 13.41
CA LEU A 365 -12.01 -0.67 12.88
C LEU A 365 -10.76 0.17 13.14
N VAL A 366 -9.73 -0.43 13.76
CA VAL A 366 -8.39 0.13 13.84
C VAL A 366 -7.49 -0.64 12.87
N GLN A 367 -7.03 0.02 11.81
CA GLN A 367 -6.20 -0.58 10.78
C GLN A 367 -4.92 0.21 10.58
N VAL A 368 -3.79 -0.47 10.44
CA VAL A 368 -2.53 0.13 10.00
C VAL A 368 -2.29 -0.28 8.57
N ILE A 369 -2.17 0.69 7.66
CA ILE A 369 -2.06 0.43 6.23
C ILE A 369 -1.46 1.64 5.51
N GLY A 370 -0.77 1.39 4.39
CA GLY A 370 -0.32 2.45 3.49
C GLY A 370 -1.47 3.34 3.01
N PHE A 371 -1.28 4.65 3.06
CA PHE A 371 -2.27 5.62 2.56
C PHE A 371 -1.79 6.22 1.22
N PRO A 372 -2.70 6.40 0.26
CA PRO A 372 -4.14 6.09 0.32
C PRO A 372 -4.39 4.58 0.24
N ALA A 373 -5.32 4.09 1.05
CA ALA A 373 -5.81 2.72 0.95
C ALA A 373 -7.11 2.69 0.14
N ASP A 374 -7.11 2.03 -1.02
CA ASP A 374 -8.30 1.92 -1.89
C ASP A 374 -9.51 1.30 -1.16
N SER A 375 -9.27 0.30 -0.31
CA SER A 375 -10.31 -0.35 0.51
C SER A 375 -10.96 0.63 1.49
N ILE A 376 -10.15 1.46 2.17
CA ILE A 376 -10.66 2.51 3.07
C ILE A 376 -11.38 3.59 2.27
N ARG A 377 -10.83 4.02 1.13
CA ARG A 377 -11.46 5.04 0.27
C ARG A 377 -12.85 4.60 -0.18
N GLY A 378 -12.95 3.37 -0.68
CA GLY A 378 -14.24 2.78 -1.07
C GLY A 378 -15.23 2.73 0.10
N ALA A 379 -14.78 2.23 1.26
CA ALA A 379 -15.63 2.12 2.43
C ALA A 379 -16.10 3.46 3.01
N VAL A 380 -15.24 4.48 3.08
CA VAL A 380 -15.62 5.81 3.57
C VAL A 380 -16.69 6.44 2.68
N ALA A 381 -16.58 6.29 1.36
CA ALA A 381 -17.55 6.81 0.41
C ALA A 381 -18.89 6.03 0.44
N GLU A 382 -18.82 4.69 0.48
CA GLU A 382 -20.01 3.83 0.38
C GLU A 382 -20.79 3.70 1.70
N LEU A 383 -20.09 3.66 2.83
CA LEU A 383 -20.66 3.25 4.12
C LEU A 383 -20.85 4.42 5.10
N GLY A 384 -20.63 5.66 4.64
CA GLY A 384 -20.76 6.84 5.49
C GLY A 384 -19.81 6.80 6.70
N LEU A 385 -18.58 6.30 6.53
CA LEU A 385 -17.61 6.25 7.61
C LEU A 385 -16.93 7.61 7.81
N GLN A 386 -16.30 7.75 8.96
CA GLN A 386 -15.37 8.83 9.27
C GLN A 386 -14.14 8.27 9.98
N LEU A 387 -13.03 8.99 9.87
CA LEU A 387 -11.81 8.70 10.60
C LEU A 387 -11.80 9.50 11.90
N LEU A 388 -11.40 8.87 13.01
CA LEU A 388 -11.12 9.55 14.26
C LEU A 388 -9.64 9.97 14.30
N PRO A 389 -9.33 11.22 14.70
CA PRO A 389 -7.95 11.64 14.91
C PRO A 389 -7.35 10.97 16.15
N LEU A 390 -6.03 10.79 16.15
CA LEU A 390 -5.29 10.47 17.35
C LEU A 390 -4.90 11.75 18.08
N GLU A 391 -4.85 11.66 19.41
CA GLU A 391 -4.47 12.79 20.26
C GLU A 391 -2.97 13.05 20.12
N ALA A 392 -2.59 14.28 19.75
CA ALA A 392 -1.20 14.63 19.47
C ALA A 392 -0.23 14.32 20.62
N ARG A 393 -0.68 14.41 21.88
CA ARG A 393 0.13 14.00 23.04
C ARG A 393 0.44 12.50 23.03
N VAL A 394 -0.58 11.68 22.79
CA VAL A 394 -0.48 10.21 22.78
C VAL A 394 0.42 9.76 21.62
N VAL A 395 0.27 10.40 20.45
CA VAL A 395 1.12 10.16 19.28
C VAL A 395 2.60 10.44 19.60
N ARG A 396 2.91 11.60 20.22
CA ARG A 396 4.29 11.92 20.62
C ARG A 396 4.84 10.93 21.65
N ASP A 397 4.04 10.54 22.64
CA ASP A 397 4.46 9.60 23.67
C ASP A 397 4.70 8.19 23.11
N LEU A 398 3.92 7.76 22.12
CA LEU A 398 4.15 6.50 21.40
C LEU A 398 5.44 6.58 20.56
N ALA A 399 5.62 7.63 19.76
CA ALA A 399 6.82 7.82 18.95
C ALA A 399 8.11 7.90 19.79
N ALA A 400 8.04 8.46 21.01
CA ALA A 400 9.17 8.49 21.93
C ALA A 400 9.56 7.10 22.49
N ARG A 401 8.62 6.14 22.52
CA ARG A 401 8.83 4.78 23.07
C ARG A 401 9.30 3.77 22.03
N ASN A 402 8.98 3.99 20.77
CA ASN A 402 9.36 3.11 19.68
C ASN A 402 9.85 3.96 18.49
N PRO A 403 11.15 3.91 18.14
CA PRO A 403 11.71 4.72 17.05
C PRO A 403 11.17 4.34 15.66
N ALA A 404 10.44 3.23 15.53
CA ALA A 404 9.74 2.88 14.30
C ALA A 404 8.45 3.67 14.11
N TRP A 405 7.93 4.28 15.17
CA TRP A 405 6.73 5.09 15.14
C TRP A 405 7.07 6.57 15.02
N TYR A 406 6.30 7.28 14.21
CA TYR A 406 6.43 8.71 14.05
C TYR A 406 5.06 9.38 13.88
N PRO A 407 4.92 10.66 14.30
CA PRO A 407 3.72 11.43 14.02
C PRO A 407 3.52 11.60 12.52
N LEU A 408 2.28 11.56 12.07
CA LEU A 408 1.89 11.82 10.69
C LEU A 408 0.57 12.59 10.67
N ALA A 409 0.45 13.56 9.77
CA ALA A 409 -0.82 14.18 9.42
C ALA A 409 -1.28 13.61 8.08
N LEU A 410 -2.43 12.92 8.05
CA LEU A 410 -3.04 12.55 6.78
C LEU A 410 -3.52 13.84 6.08
N PRO A 411 -3.05 14.14 4.86
CA PRO A 411 -3.42 15.36 4.16
C PRO A 411 -4.93 15.48 3.98
N ALA A 412 -5.45 16.71 3.98
CA ALA A 412 -6.84 16.98 3.62
C ALA A 412 -7.17 16.36 2.24
N GLY A 413 -8.38 15.84 2.07
CA GLY A 413 -8.81 15.22 0.82
C GLY A 413 -8.28 13.81 0.56
N THR A 414 -7.50 13.22 1.49
CA THR A 414 -7.06 11.81 1.39
C THR A 414 -8.26 10.86 1.29
N TYR A 415 -9.31 11.13 2.06
CA TYR A 415 -10.58 10.39 2.05
C TYR A 415 -11.79 11.30 1.84
N ALA A 416 -12.86 10.76 1.26
CA ALA A 416 -14.10 11.49 1.03
C ALA A 416 -14.69 12.04 2.35
N GLY A 417 -15.00 13.34 2.38
CA GLY A 417 -15.53 14.01 3.57
C GLY A 417 -14.48 14.40 4.62
N GLN A 418 -13.19 14.14 4.38
CA GLN A 418 -12.09 14.61 5.22
C GLN A 418 -11.53 15.93 4.66
N SER A 419 -12.07 17.07 5.12
CA SER A 419 -11.71 18.41 4.60
C SER A 419 -10.50 19.06 5.29
N ALA A 420 -10.02 18.49 6.39
CA ALA A 420 -8.87 18.98 7.13
C ALA A 420 -7.83 17.86 7.31
N GLU A 421 -6.60 18.24 7.63
CA GLU A 421 -5.57 17.27 8.01
C GLU A 421 -5.99 16.48 9.24
N LEU A 422 -5.69 15.18 9.25
CA LEU A 422 -6.01 14.29 10.36
C LEU A 422 -4.73 13.79 11.02
N GLN A 423 -4.53 14.19 12.27
CA GLN A 423 -3.38 13.77 13.06
C GLN A 423 -3.48 12.29 13.42
N THR A 424 -2.41 11.54 13.16
CA THR A 424 -2.31 10.12 13.45
C THR A 424 -0.86 9.70 13.75
N LEU A 425 -0.67 8.42 14.01
CA LEU A 425 0.61 7.76 14.14
C LEU A 425 0.88 6.97 12.85
N ALA A 426 2.12 6.89 12.44
CA ALA A 426 2.54 6.02 11.36
C ALA A 426 3.77 5.20 11.76
N THR A 427 3.92 4.09 11.06
CA THR A 427 5.16 3.32 10.93
C THR A 427 5.54 3.30 9.46
N SER A 428 6.68 2.73 9.10
CA SER A 428 7.05 2.54 7.69
C SER A 428 6.91 1.09 7.29
N ALA A 429 6.37 0.83 6.10
CA ALA A 429 6.63 -0.43 5.43
C ALA A 429 8.13 -0.50 5.12
N VAL A 430 8.79 -1.59 5.47
CA VAL A 430 10.23 -1.80 5.25
C VAL A 430 10.44 -3.05 4.40
N LEU A 431 11.45 -3.00 3.54
CA LEU A 431 11.94 -4.17 2.82
C LEU A 431 13.10 -4.80 3.61
N LEU A 432 12.90 -6.02 4.09
CA LEU A 432 13.89 -6.80 4.84
C LEU A 432 14.68 -7.71 3.90
N ALA A 433 15.95 -7.95 4.24
CA ALA A 433 16.85 -8.84 3.53
C ALA A 433 17.25 -10.03 4.41
N ALA A 434 17.24 -11.23 3.83
CA ALA A 434 17.82 -12.40 4.46
C ALA A 434 19.35 -12.25 4.59
N GLY A 435 19.93 -12.87 5.61
CA GLY A 435 21.36 -12.75 5.92
C GLY A 435 22.29 -13.40 4.88
N ASP A 436 21.76 -14.21 3.96
CA ASP A 436 22.51 -14.91 2.91
C ASP A 436 22.55 -14.14 1.57
N LEU A 437 21.94 -12.95 1.51
CA LEU A 437 22.07 -12.07 0.34
C LEU A 437 23.43 -11.40 0.33
N THR A 438 24.12 -11.47 -0.81
CA THR A 438 25.40 -10.79 -0.99
C THR A 438 25.23 -9.29 -1.14
N ASP A 439 26.27 -8.52 -0.80
CA ASP A 439 26.32 -7.06 -1.03
C ASP A 439 25.93 -6.66 -2.47
N ALA A 440 26.32 -7.46 -3.46
CA ALA A 440 25.99 -7.24 -4.86
C ALA A 440 24.50 -7.44 -5.15
N GLU A 441 23.89 -8.50 -4.61
CA GLU A 441 22.44 -8.75 -4.72
C GLU A 441 21.65 -7.64 -4.04
N VAL A 442 22.02 -7.28 -2.80
CA VAL A 442 21.35 -6.19 -2.08
C VAL A 442 21.50 -4.85 -2.81
N ALA A 443 22.68 -4.53 -3.35
CA ALA A 443 22.87 -3.31 -4.12
C ALA A 443 22.01 -3.30 -5.41
N ALA A 444 21.88 -4.44 -6.09
CA ALA A 444 21.03 -4.55 -7.28
C ALA A 444 19.55 -4.38 -6.93
N ILE A 445 19.07 -5.05 -5.88
CA ILE A 445 17.69 -4.92 -5.38
C ILE A 445 17.41 -3.49 -4.95
N THR A 446 18.34 -2.85 -4.24
CA THR A 446 18.18 -1.46 -3.78
C THR A 446 18.04 -0.50 -4.96
N ARG A 447 18.89 -0.61 -6.00
CA ARG A 447 18.74 0.22 -7.21
C ARG A 447 17.40 -0.04 -7.89
N TRP A 448 16.99 -1.30 -7.97
CA TRP A 448 15.75 -1.65 -8.64
C TRP A 448 14.52 -1.07 -7.93
N VAL A 449 14.50 -1.06 -6.60
CA VAL A 449 13.39 -0.52 -5.81
C VAL A 449 13.39 1.02 -5.82
N TYR A 450 14.55 1.65 -5.62
CA TYR A 450 14.63 3.09 -5.32
C TYR A 450 15.14 3.99 -6.45
N ALA A 451 15.63 3.42 -7.57
CA ALA A 451 16.04 4.26 -8.69
C ALA A 451 14.82 4.95 -9.33
N PRO A 452 14.97 6.21 -9.78
CA PRO A 452 13.93 6.88 -10.55
C PRO A 452 13.52 6.08 -11.80
N GLY A 453 12.25 6.19 -12.20
CA GLY A 453 11.75 5.59 -13.45
C GLY A 453 11.08 4.22 -13.31
N SER A 454 10.94 3.67 -12.10
CA SER A 454 10.29 2.37 -11.85
C SER A 454 8.76 2.36 -12.02
N ASP A 455 8.13 3.52 -12.28
CA ASP A 455 6.67 3.78 -12.39
C ASP A 455 5.77 2.65 -11.86
N LEU A 456 5.85 2.46 -10.54
CA LEU A 456 5.15 1.38 -9.83
C LEU A 456 3.64 1.62 -9.76
N VAL A 457 3.21 2.88 -9.93
CA VAL A 457 1.79 3.27 -9.99
C VAL A 457 1.13 2.68 -11.21
N VAL A 458 1.73 2.87 -12.40
CA VAL A 458 1.24 2.28 -13.65
C VAL A 458 1.19 0.75 -13.57
N ARG A 459 2.10 0.14 -12.80
CA ARG A 459 2.14 -1.32 -12.57
C ARG A 459 1.14 -1.81 -11.52
N GLY A 460 0.37 -0.91 -10.91
CA GLY A 460 -0.76 -1.22 -10.04
C GLY A 460 -0.53 -1.03 -8.53
N SER A 461 0.57 -0.39 -8.13
CA SER A 461 0.84 -0.05 -6.72
C SER A 461 0.82 1.46 -6.48
N VAL A 462 -0.22 1.95 -5.81
CA VAL A 462 -0.34 3.39 -5.47
C VAL A 462 0.77 3.82 -4.51
N GLN A 463 1.09 2.97 -3.53
CA GLN A 463 2.18 3.20 -2.59
C GLN A 463 3.55 3.25 -3.28
N GLY A 464 3.65 2.66 -4.48
CA GLY A 464 4.82 2.76 -5.33
C GLY A 464 5.24 4.19 -5.70
N ALA A 465 4.32 5.16 -5.64
CA ALA A 465 4.64 6.58 -5.83
C ALA A 465 5.49 7.16 -4.69
N GLN A 466 5.38 6.58 -3.49
CA GLN A 466 5.99 7.09 -2.25
C GLN A 466 7.40 6.54 -2.03
N ILE A 467 7.90 5.70 -2.95
CA ILE A 467 9.26 5.18 -2.89
C ILE A 467 10.24 6.26 -3.33
N SER A 468 11.16 6.63 -2.44
CA SER A 468 12.27 7.52 -2.75
C SER A 468 13.50 7.17 -1.94
N ALA A 469 14.69 7.41 -2.51
CA ALA A 469 15.94 7.23 -1.77
C ALA A 469 16.06 8.19 -0.58
N ALA A 470 15.45 9.38 -0.68
CA ALA A 470 15.43 10.39 0.37
C ALA A 470 14.66 9.94 1.61
N GLN A 471 13.53 9.25 1.44
CA GLN A 471 12.69 8.76 2.54
C GLN A 471 13.05 7.34 3.01
N ALA A 472 14.01 6.68 2.36
CA ALA A 472 14.36 5.27 2.64
C ALA A 472 14.88 4.99 4.05
N ARG A 473 15.13 6.03 4.86
CA ARG A 473 15.54 5.94 6.27
C ARG A 473 14.49 6.46 7.26
N GLN A 474 13.40 7.05 6.78
CA GLN A 474 12.34 7.55 7.65
C GLN A 474 11.62 6.39 8.34
N GLY A 475 11.46 6.47 9.66
CA GLY A 475 10.86 5.39 10.46
C GLY A 475 11.68 4.09 10.50
N LEU A 476 12.92 4.11 10.01
CA LEU A 476 13.77 2.91 9.96
C LEU A 476 14.44 2.67 11.32
N ALA A 477 13.84 1.80 12.13
CA ALA A 477 14.30 1.50 13.49
C ALA A 477 15.34 0.37 13.57
N VAL A 478 15.64 -0.32 12.48
CA VAL A 478 16.55 -1.47 12.44
C VAL A 478 17.76 -1.19 11.56
N PRO A 479 18.92 -1.84 11.78
CA PRO A 479 20.11 -1.57 11.00
C PRO A 479 19.89 -1.76 9.49
N GLN A 480 20.23 -0.73 8.71
CA GLN A 480 20.21 -0.81 7.25
C GLN A 480 21.37 -1.69 6.75
N HIS A 481 21.13 -2.48 5.71
CA HIS A 481 22.17 -3.23 5.04
C HIS A 481 23.22 -2.27 4.44
N ALA A 482 24.51 -2.51 4.68
CA ALA A 482 25.57 -1.58 4.29
C ALA A 482 25.60 -1.29 2.78
N ALA A 483 25.41 -2.32 1.95
CA ALA A 483 25.31 -2.15 0.50
C ALA A 483 24.08 -1.31 0.07
N ALA A 484 22.93 -1.47 0.75
CA ALA A 484 21.75 -0.66 0.48
C ALA A 484 21.98 0.80 0.87
N ALA A 485 22.56 1.05 2.04
CA ALA A 485 22.90 2.39 2.53
C ALA A 485 23.77 3.16 1.52
N ARG A 486 24.83 2.53 0.98
CA ARG A 486 25.72 3.13 -0.04
C ARG A 486 24.97 3.46 -1.33
N VAL A 487 24.09 2.56 -1.79
CA VAL A 487 23.30 2.80 -3.01
C VAL A 487 22.31 3.95 -2.78
N LEU A 488 21.59 3.96 -1.67
CA LEU A 488 20.60 5.00 -1.38
C LEU A 488 21.25 6.38 -1.25
N GLU A 489 22.42 6.47 -0.62
CA GLU A 489 23.19 7.72 -0.57
C GLU A 489 23.57 8.22 -1.97
N SER A 490 24.00 7.31 -2.86
CA SER A 490 24.29 7.67 -4.25
C SER A 490 23.06 8.11 -5.05
N LEU A 491 21.88 7.55 -4.75
CA LEU A 491 20.62 7.89 -5.42
C LEU A 491 19.98 9.18 -4.87
N ALA A 492 20.22 9.51 -3.60
CA ALA A 492 19.70 10.72 -2.96
C ALA A 492 20.50 11.99 -3.35
N THR A 493 21.70 11.83 -3.91
CA THR A 493 22.51 12.95 -4.37
C THR A 493 22.09 13.33 -5.79
N PRO A 494 21.67 14.58 -6.07
CA PRO A 494 21.35 15.01 -7.43
C PRO A 494 22.55 14.80 -8.36
N ALA A 495 22.32 14.29 -9.57
CA ALA A 495 23.37 14.28 -10.59
C ALA A 495 23.84 15.73 -10.81
N ARG A 496 25.13 15.98 -10.57
CA ARG A 496 25.76 17.29 -10.75
C ARG A 496 25.81 17.71 -12.21
#